data_AF-A0A961MLW5-F1
#
_entry.id   AF-A0A961MLW5-F1
#
_cell.length_a   1.000
_cell.length_b   1.000
_cell.length_c   1.000
_cell.angle_alpha   90.00
_cell.angle_beta   90.00
_cell.angle_gamma   90.00
#
_symmetry.space_group_name_H-M   'P 1'
#
loop_
_entity.id
_entity.type
_entity.pdbx_description
1 polymer ?
#
loop_
_entity_poly.entity_id
_entity_poly.type
_entity_poly.pdbx_seq_one_letter_code
_entity_poly.pdbx_strand_id
1 'polypeptide(L)'
;MSPGLAELAEELGSSIHGDRRLVVAIAGAPGSGKSTLAAELVAELGRAGRPGAVLVPMDGFHFDDAVLEARGLKARKGAPETFDVAGFAVLLQRIRSGENAIAIPVFDRSLEISRAGARIVQ
;
A
#
# COMPACT_ATOMS: atom_id res chain seq x y z
N MET A 1 10.67 20.81 13.11
CA MET A 1 9.94 20.95 11.83
C MET A 1 9.82 19.56 11.24
N SER A 2 8.68 19.20 10.67
CA SER A 2 8.59 17.93 9.93
C SER A 2 9.52 18.01 8.71
N PRO A 3 10.28 16.95 8.39
CA PRO A 3 11.16 16.95 7.22
C PRO A 3 10.36 17.21 5.94
N GLY A 4 10.99 17.89 5.00
CA GLY A 4 10.42 18.11 3.67
C GLY A 4 10.33 16.79 2.88
N LEU A 5 9.51 16.75 1.83
CA LEU A 5 9.36 15.55 0.99
C LEU A 5 10.70 15.06 0.39
N ALA A 6 11.55 15.99 -0.04
CA ALA A 6 12.86 15.68 -0.61
C ALA A 6 13.82 15.07 0.43
N GLU A 7 13.82 15.60 1.66
CA GLU A 7 14.62 15.09 2.77
C GLU A 7 14.17 13.67 3.15
N LEU A 8 12.86 13.43 3.21
CA LEU A 8 12.32 12.08 3.43
C LEU A 8 12.69 11.11 2.30
N ALA A 9 12.65 11.55 1.04
CA ALA A 9 13.05 10.72 -0.10
C ALA A 9 14.54 10.36 -0.03
N GLU A 10 15.41 11.30 0.38
CA GLU A 10 16.83 11.07 0.57
C GLU A 10 17.10 10.09 1.73
N GLU A 11 16.42 10.27 2.86
CA GLU A 11 16.51 9.37 4.03
C GLU A 11 16.12 7.92 3.64
N LEU A 12 15.00 7.76 2.94
CA LEU A 12 14.57 6.45 2.45
C LEU A 12 15.53 5.88 1.40
N GLY A 13 16.06 6.74 0.52
CA GLY A 13 17.02 6.37 -0.50
C GLY A 13 18.34 5.83 0.05
N SER A 14 18.83 6.43 1.14
CA SER A 14 20.02 5.98 1.86
C SER A 14 19.80 4.71 2.70
N SER A 15 18.54 4.41 3.04
CA SER A 15 18.15 3.20 3.76
C SER A 15 18.08 1.95 2.86
N ILE A 16 18.19 2.09 1.54
CA ILE A 16 18.21 0.97 0.59
C ILE A 16 19.62 0.37 0.53
N HIS A 17 19.76 -0.91 0.88
CA HIS A 17 21.04 -1.61 0.94
C HIS A 17 21.02 -2.90 0.09
N GLY A 18 21.93 -2.98 -0.88
CA GLY A 18 22.00 -4.12 -1.82
C GLY A 18 20.72 -4.29 -2.63
N ASP A 19 20.40 -5.52 -3.00
CA ASP A 19 19.24 -5.83 -3.86
C ASP A 19 17.94 -6.04 -3.06
N ARG A 20 17.90 -5.67 -1.77
CA ARG A 20 16.72 -5.88 -0.93
C ARG A 20 15.70 -4.75 -1.14
N ARG A 21 14.43 -5.14 -1.35
CA ARG A 21 13.32 -4.17 -1.39
C ARG A 21 13.09 -3.55 0.00
N LEU A 22 13.06 -2.23 0.07
CA LEU A 22 12.61 -1.47 1.25
C LEU A 22 11.07 -1.37 1.22
N VAL A 23 10.41 -1.70 2.33
CA VAL A 23 8.96 -1.56 2.49
C VAL A 23 8.70 -0.47 3.52
N VAL A 24 7.97 0.57 3.12
CA VAL A 24 7.63 1.73 3.95
C VAL A 24 6.12 1.78 4.14
N ALA A 25 5.67 1.82 5.39
CA ALA A 25 4.25 1.97 5.72
C ALA A 25 3.92 3.43 6.03
N ILE A 26 2.87 3.95 5.40
CA ILE A 26 2.34 5.30 5.65
C ILE A 26 0.95 5.15 6.29
N ALA A 27 0.85 5.49 7.57
CA ALA A 27 -0.36 5.37 8.36
C ALA A 27 -0.91 6.74 8.80
N GLY A 28 -2.18 6.78 9.19
CA GLY A 28 -2.87 8.02 9.56
C GLY A 28 -4.39 7.97 9.33
N ALA A 29 -5.13 8.87 9.98
CA ALA A 29 -6.59 8.89 9.96
C ALA A 29 -7.18 9.04 8.54
N PRO A 30 -8.42 8.57 8.28
CA PRO A 30 -9.11 8.85 7.02
C PRO A 30 -9.08 10.35 6.66
N GLY A 31 -8.88 10.68 5.39
CA GLY A 31 -8.79 12.08 4.93
C GLY A 31 -7.47 12.82 5.25
N SER A 32 -6.52 12.21 5.97
CA SER A 32 -5.28 12.88 6.38
C SER A 32 -4.24 13.12 5.26
N GLY A 33 -4.57 12.85 3.99
CA GLY A 33 -3.64 13.06 2.87
C GLY A 33 -2.60 11.96 2.62
N LYS A 34 -2.68 10.79 3.27
CA LYS A 34 -1.72 9.67 3.10
C LYS A 34 -1.49 9.27 1.64
N SER A 35 -2.58 9.11 0.87
CA SER A 35 -2.47 8.67 -0.53
C SER A 35 -1.78 9.73 -1.39
N THR A 36 -2.02 11.01 -1.08
CA THR A 36 -1.33 12.15 -1.71
C THR A 36 0.16 12.11 -1.39
N LEU A 37 0.51 12.07 -0.10
CA LEU A 37 1.90 11.99 0.36
C LEU A 37 2.62 10.78 -0.24
N ALA A 38 1.98 9.61 -0.27
CA ALA A 38 2.57 8.39 -0.80
C ALA A 38 2.84 8.48 -2.31
N ALA A 39 1.91 9.08 -3.08
CA ALA A 39 2.08 9.29 -4.52
C ALA A 39 3.19 10.32 -4.80
N GLU A 40 3.22 11.42 -4.05
CA GLU A 40 4.26 12.44 -4.16
C GLU A 40 5.64 11.89 -3.79
N LEU A 41 5.74 11.07 -2.74
CA LEU A 41 6.99 10.44 -2.31
C LEU A 41 7.53 9.46 -3.36
N VAL A 42 6.66 8.67 -4.00
CA VAL A 42 7.06 7.80 -5.11
C VAL A 42 7.60 8.63 -6.27
N ALA A 43 6.93 9.73 -6.63
CA ALA A 43 7.41 10.62 -7.69
C ALA A 43 8.77 11.25 -7.33
N GLU A 44 8.96 11.67 -6.08
CA GLU A 44 10.20 12.29 -5.61
C GLU A 44 11.37 11.30 -5.57
N LEU A 45 11.14 10.06 -5.11
CA LEU A 45 12.12 8.98 -5.22
C LEU A 45 12.53 8.72 -6.68
N GLY A 46 11.56 8.77 -7.60
CA GLY A 46 11.84 8.69 -9.04
C GLY A 46 12.77 9.80 -9.53
N ARG A 47 12.51 11.05 -9.13
CA ARG A 47 13.37 12.22 -9.45
C ARG A 47 14.76 12.11 -8.82
N ALA A 48 14.86 11.52 -7.64
CA ALA A 48 16.12 11.26 -6.93
C ALA A 48 16.90 10.03 -7.48
N GLY A 49 16.51 9.49 -8.64
CA GLY A 49 17.21 8.37 -9.28
C GLY A 49 16.88 7.01 -8.65
N ARG A 50 15.67 6.84 -8.12
CA ARG A 50 15.12 5.56 -7.60
C ARG A 50 13.79 5.23 -8.29
N PRO A 51 13.77 4.95 -9.60
CA PRO A 51 12.55 4.79 -10.39
C PRO A 51 11.71 3.54 -10.04
N GLY A 52 12.24 2.61 -9.23
CA GLY A 52 11.55 1.36 -8.84
C GLY A 52 10.60 1.50 -7.64
N ALA A 53 10.34 2.72 -7.14
CA ALA A 53 9.40 2.92 -6.05
C ALA A 53 7.96 2.69 -6.53
N VAL A 54 7.18 1.90 -5.79
CA VAL A 54 5.78 1.58 -6.12
C VAL A 54 4.86 1.78 -4.92
N LEU A 55 3.70 2.40 -5.15
CA LEU A 55 2.65 2.53 -4.13
C LEU A 55 1.78 1.28 -4.09
N VAL A 56 1.64 0.64 -2.93
CA VAL A 56 0.75 -0.51 -2.71
C VAL A 56 -0.34 -0.14 -1.68
N PRO A 57 -1.59 0.10 -2.10
CA PRO A 57 -2.67 0.46 -1.18
C PRO A 57 -3.19 -0.75 -0.39
N MET A 58 -3.33 -0.60 0.93
CA MET A 58 -3.92 -1.63 1.80
C MET A 58 -5.43 -1.82 1.57
N ASP A 59 -6.13 -0.80 1.05
CA ASP A 59 -7.58 -0.85 0.86
C ASP A 59 -8.06 -2.03 0.00
N GLY A 60 -7.22 -2.53 -0.92
CA GLY A 60 -7.54 -3.71 -1.72
C GLY A 60 -7.72 -5.01 -0.91
N PHE A 61 -7.38 -4.99 0.38
CA PHE A 61 -7.56 -6.12 1.29
C PHE A 61 -8.83 -6.02 2.14
N HIS A 62 -9.75 -5.07 1.87
CA HIS A 62 -11.07 -5.13 2.50
C HIS A 62 -11.77 -6.43 2.11
N PHE A 63 -12.43 -7.06 3.08
CA PHE A 63 -13.38 -8.13 2.78
C PHE A 63 -14.55 -7.57 1.96
N ASP A 64 -15.10 -8.43 1.12
CA ASP A 64 -16.33 -8.14 0.39
C ASP A 64 -17.50 -7.88 1.35
N ASP A 65 -18.46 -7.09 0.89
CA ASP A 65 -19.62 -6.73 1.67
C ASP A 65 -20.42 -7.95 2.12
N ALA A 66 -20.55 -8.99 1.28
CA ALA A 66 -21.24 -10.23 1.65
C ALA A 66 -20.55 -10.95 2.84
N VAL A 67 -19.22 -10.91 2.89
CA VAL A 67 -18.44 -11.48 4.01
C VAL A 67 -18.65 -10.65 5.28
N LEU A 68 -18.67 -9.32 5.15
CA LEU A 68 -18.87 -8.42 6.28
C LEU A 68 -20.30 -8.49 6.83
N GLU A 69 -21.30 -8.63 5.97
CA GLU A 69 -22.71 -8.81 6.35
C GLU A 69 -22.91 -10.12 7.12
N ALA A 70 -22.37 -11.23 6.60
CA ALA A 70 -22.42 -12.52 7.28
C ALA A 70 -21.74 -12.50 8.66
N ARG A 71 -20.77 -11.59 8.88
CA ARG A 71 -20.07 -11.39 10.15
C ARG A 71 -20.67 -10.29 11.03
N GLY A 72 -21.70 -9.57 10.57
CA GLY A 72 -22.25 -8.41 11.29
C GLY A 72 -21.30 -7.22 11.41
N LEU A 73 -20.30 -7.13 10.52
CA LEU A 73 -19.24 -6.11 10.54
C LEU A 73 -19.37 -5.03 9.47
N LYS A 74 -20.40 -5.10 8.61
CA LYS A 74 -20.60 -4.15 7.50
C LYS A 74 -20.62 -2.69 7.94
N ALA A 75 -21.28 -2.39 9.07
CA ALA A 75 -21.33 -1.03 9.64
C ALA A 75 -19.97 -0.53 10.19
N ARG A 76 -18.98 -1.42 10.34
CA ARG A 76 -17.63 -1.13 10.84
C ARG A 76 -16.57 -1.24 9.75
N LYS A 77 -16.96 -1.23 8.46
CA LYS A 77 -16.02 -1.29 7.32
C LYS A 77 -14.94 -0.21 7.48
N GLY A 78 -13.68 -0.63 7.42
CA GLY A 78 -12.50 0.19 7.73
C GLY A 78 -11.88 -0.08 9.11
N ALA A 79 -12.55 -0.83 9.99
CA ALA A 79 -11.94 -1.34 11.23
C ALA A 79 -10.97 -2.51 10.93
N PRO A 80 -9.96 -2.77 11.78
CA PRO A 80 -8.94 -3.79 11.54
C PRO A 80 -9.48 -5.18 11.17
N GLU A 81 -10.57 -5.62 11.82
CA GLU A 81 -11.22 -6.91 11.58
C GLU A 81 -11.98 -7.02 10.24
N THR A 82 -12.07 -5.92 9.49
CA THR A 82 -12.73 -5.86 8.16
C THR A 82 -11.79 -6.07 6.99
N PHE A 83 -10.52 -6.40 7.27
CA PHE A 83 -9.48 -6.64 6.27
C PHE A 83 -8.95 -8.08 6.32
N ASP A 84 -8.55 -8.58 5.14
CA ASP A 84 -7.69 -9.75 5.02
C ASP A 84 -6.23 -9.39 5.32
N VAL A 85 -5.92 -9.25 6.62
CA VAL A 85 -4.55 -8.97 7.09
C VAL A 85 -3.59 -10.11 6.78
N ALA A 86 -4.07 -11.36 6.77
CA ALA A 86 -3.26 -12.52 6.46
C ALA A 86 -2.81 -12.51 4.99
N GLY A 87 -3.74 -12.25 4.06
CA GLY A 87 -3.43 -12.05 2.64
C GLY A 87 -2.49 -10.87 2.41
N PHE A 88 -2.67 -9.77 3.15
CA PHE A 88 -1.74 -8.63 3.06
C PHE A 88 -0.33 -8.99 3.52
N ALA A 89 -0.19 -9.74 4.62
CA ALA A 89 1.11 -10.20 5.09
C ALA A 89 1.83 -11.11 4.07
N VAL A 90 1.09 -12.01 3.40
CA VAL A 90 1.62 -12.83 2.32
C VAL A 90 2.09 -11.97 1.14
N LEU A 91 1.31 -10.95 0.75
CA LEU A 91 1.73 -10.02 -0.30
C LEU A 91 3.05 -9.32 0.07
N LEU A 92 3.17 -8.81 1.30
CA LEU A 92 4.40 -8.15 1.75
C LEU A 92 5.62 -9.08 1.74
N GLN A 93 5.42 -10.37 2.04
CA GLN A 93 6.49 -11.37 1.93
C GLN A 93 6.96 -11.55 0.48
N ARG A 94 6.02 -11.65 -0.48
CA ARG A 94 6.33 -11.73 -1.92
C ARG A 94 7.06 -10.49 -2.44
N ILE A 95 6.64 -9.31 -1.97
CA ILE A 95 7.33 -8.06 -2.31
C ILE A 95 8.76 -8.11 -1.77
N ARG A 96 8.94 -8.48 -0.50
CA ARG A 96 10.26 -8.50 0.14
C ARG A 96 11.20 -9.56 -0.42
N SER A 97 10.69 -10.67 -0.96
CA SER A 97 11.51 -11.71 -1.61
C SER A 97 12.04 -11.31 -2.98
N GLY A 98 11.63 -10.16 -3.52
CA GLY A 98 12.05 -9.73 -4.87
C GLY A 98 11.31 -10.46 -5.98
N GLU A 99 10.14 -11.05 -5.70
CA GLU A 99 9.31 -11.65 -6.76
C GLU A 99 8.96 -10.61 -7.83
N ASN A 100 9.02 -11.02 -9.10
CA ASN A 100 8.69 -10.18 -10.25
C ASN A 100 7.20 -10.29 -10.59
N ALA A 101 6.64 -9.20 -11.12
CA ALA A 101 5.26 -9.16 -11.63
C ALA A 101 4.20 -9.61 -10.59
N ILE A 102 4.24 -8.99 -9.41
CA ILE A 102 3.35 -9.33 -8.32
C ILE A 102 1.98 -8.72 -8.58
N ALA A 103 0.96 -9.56 -8.73
CA ALA A 103 -0.43 -9.12 -8.78
C ALA A 103 -0.91 -8.68 -7.39
N ILE A 104 -1.49 -7.47 -7.32
CA ILE A 104 -2.04 -6.90 -6.09
C ILE A 104 -3.53 -6.60 -6.23
N PRO A 105 -4.31 -6.71 -5.15
CA PRO A 105 -5.70 -6.26 -5.17
C PRO A 105 -5.77 -4.73 -5.11
N VAL A 106 -6.82 -4.15 -5.67
CA VAL A 106 -7.11 -2.71 -5.62
C VAL A 106 -8.56 -2.49 -5.26
N PHE A 107 -8.82 -1.62 -4.29
CA PHE A 107 -10.18 -1.21 -3.96
C PHE A 107 -10.71 -0.26 -5.02
N ASP A 108 -11.82 -0.63 -5.64
CA ASP A 108 -12.53 0.20 -6.61
C ASP A 108 -13.60 1.02 -5.88
N ARG A 109 -13.35 2.32 -5.75
CA ARG A 109 -14.27 3.25 -5.06
C ARG A 109 -15.57 3.50 -5.84
N SER A 110 -15.61 3.21 -7.14
CA SER A 110 -16.83 3.35 -7.94
C SER A 110 -17.78 2.16 -7.76
N LEU A 111 -17.21 0.99 -7.50
CA LEU A 111 -17.93 -0.26 -7.30
C LEU A 111 -18.04 -0.66 -5.82
N GLU A 112 -17.29 0.00 -4.94
CA GLU A 112 -17.16 -0.31 -3.50
C GLU A 112 -16.67 -1.73 -3.17
N ILE A 113 -15.88 -2.33 -4.07
CA ILE A 113 -15.33 -3.69 -3.96
C ILE A 113 -13.81 -3.75 -4.06
N SER A 114 -13.21 -4.78 -3.46
CA SER A 114 -11.81 -5.16 -3.65
C SER A 114 -11.67 -6.02 -4.90
N ARG A 115 -11.00 -5.51 -5.95
CA ARG A 115 -10.73 -6.29 -7.17
C ARG A 115 -9.41 -7.02 -7.06
N ALA A 116 -9.45 -8.36 -7.05
CA ALA A 116 -8.25 -9.19 -7.02
C ALA A 116 -7.43 -9.03 -8.33
N GLY A 117 -6.11 -8.98 -8.20
CA GLY A 117 -5.19 -8.92 -9.35
C GLY A 117 -5.35 -7.67 -10.24
N ALA A 118 -5.92 -6.59 -9.72
CA ALA A 118 -6.26 -5.40 -10.49
C ALA A 118 -5.03 -4.57 -10.94
N ARG A 119 -3.85 -4.84 -10.41
CA ARG A 119 -2.59 -4.22 -10.85
C ARG A 119 -1.41 -5.17 -10.67
N ILE A 120 -0.41 -5.05 -11.55
CA ILE A 120 0.88 -5.72 -11.43
C ILE A 120 1.92 -4.70 -10.94
N VAL A 121 2.74 -5.08 -9.95
CA VAL A 121 3.87 -4.29 -9.47
C VAL A 121 5.20 -5.04 -9.65
N GLN A 122 6.28 -4.29 -9.87
CA GLN A 122 7.64 -4.79 -10.10
C GLN A 122 8.63 -3.99 -9.25
#